data_AF-A0A8T5NG65-F1
#
_entry.id   AF-A0A8T5NG65-F1
#
_cell.length_a   1.000
_cell.length_b   1.000
_cell.length_c   1.000
_cell.angle_alpha   90.00
_cell.angle_beta   90.00
_cell.angle_gamma   90.00
#
_symmetry.space_group_name_H-M   'P 1'
#
loop_
_entity.id
_entity.type
_entity.pdbx_description
1 polymer ?
#
loop_
_entity_poly.entity_id
_entity_poly.type
_entity_poly.pdbx_seq_one_letter_code
_entity_poly.pdbx_strand_id
1 'polypeptide(L)' 'MTLSNLLKNSGYATVFGFMGLIVGIWTADLLYSLILHNVERTTTSSISMIIILVVIIASSALGFTKGKELLEN' A
#
# COMPACT_ATOMS: atom_id res chain seq x y z
N MET A 1 2.33 23.76 -8.97
CA MET A 1 1.09 22.98 -9.05
C MET A 1 -0.08 23.90 -8.72
N THR A 2 -1.19 23.83 -9.46
CA THR A 2 -2.42 24.52 -9.08
C THR A 2 -3.08 23.80 -7.90
N LEU A 3 -3.82 24.53 -7.05
CA LEU A 3 -4.52 23.95 -5.90
C LEU A 3 -5.46 22.80 -6.30
N SER A 4 -6.10 22.92 -7.48
CA SER A 4 -6.95 21.87 -8.07
C SER A 4 -6.16 20.58 -8.36
N ASN A 5 -4.95 20.67 -8.91
CA ASN A 5 -4.13 19.49 -9.19
C ASN A 5 -3.63 18.82 -7.89
N LEU A 6 -3.32 19.60 -6.86
CA LEU A 6 -2.95 19.06 -5.55
C LEU A 6 -4.12 18.29 -4.92
N LEU A 7 -5.35 18.83 -5.02
CA LEU A 7 -6.54 18.18 -4.50
C LEU A 7 -6.81 16.85 -5.22
N LYS A 8 -6.69 16.84 -6.56
CA LYS A 8 -6.82 15.62 -7.36
C LYS A 8 -5.76 14.58 -7.02
N ASN A 9 -4.49 14.98 -6.95
CA ASN A 9 -3.39 14.08 -6.61
C ASN A 9 -3.53 13.51 -5.18
N SER A 10 -4.07 14.28 -4.25
CA SER A 10 -4.40 13.80 -2.89
C SER A 10 -5.54 12.76 -2.91
N GLY A 11 -6.56 12.97 -3.75
CA GLY A 11 -7.61 11.98 -3.99
C GLY A 11 -7.03 10.67 -4.54
N TYR A 12 -6.14 10.76 -5.53
CA TYR A 12 -5.46 9.59 -6.08
C TYR A 12 -4.56 8.89 -5.06
N ALA A 13 -3.78 9.64 -4.29
CA ALA A 13 -2.97 9.08 -3.20
C ALA A 13 -3.83 8.29 -2.21
N THR A 14 -5.01 8.80 -1.89
CA THR A 14 -5.95 8.13 -0.97
C THR A 14 -6.46 6.82 -1.56
N VAL A 15 -6.96 6.82 -2.80
CA VAL A 15 -7.48 5.62 -3.48
C VAL A 15 -6.40 4.55 -3.61
N PHE A 16 -5.22 4.93 -4.09
CA PHE A 16 -4.10 4.00 -4.21
C PHE A 16 -3.55 3.55 -2.85
N GLY A 17 -3.59 4.39 -1.82
CA GLY A 17 -3.22 4.02 -0.46
C GLY A 17 -4.14 2.95 0.12
N PHE A 18 -5.46 3.08 -0.08
CA PHE A 18 -6.42 2.04 0.30
C PHE A 18 -6.22 0.74 -0.48
N MET A 19 -5.95 0.82 -1.80
CA MET A 19 -5.60 -0.35 -2.58
C MET A 19 -4.31 -1.01 -2.10
N GLY A 20 -3.29 -0.22 -1.79
CA GLY A 20 -2.05 -0.69 -1.18
C GLY A 20 -2.28 -1.37 0.16
N LEU A 21 -3.21 -0.88 0.99
CA LEU A 21 -3.58 -1.52 2.24
C LEU A 21 -4.19 -2.92 2.01
N ILE A 22 -5.14 -3.05 1.08
CA ILE A 22 -5.77 -4.34 0.76
C ILE A 22 -4.72 -5.32 0.24
N VAL A 23 -3.91 -4.89 -0.74
CA VAL A 23 -2.85 -5.73 -1.33
C VAL A 23 -1.78 -6.08 -0.29
N GLY A 24 -1.42 -5.14 0.58
CA GLY A 24 -0.44 -5.35 1.66
C GLY A 24 -0.90 -6.40 2.65
N ILE A 25 -2.17 -6.34 3.09
CA ILE A 25 -2.75 -7.34 3.99
C ILE A 25 -2.77 -8.71 3.32
N TRP A 26 -3.21 -8.77 2.06
CA TRP A 26 -3.27 -10.03 1.31
C TRP A 26 -1.88 -10.64 1.08
N THR A 27 -0.89 -9.80 0.80
CA THR A 27 0.51 -10.23 0.66
C THR A 27 1.08 -10.75 1.97
N ALA A 28 0.81 -10.06 3.07
CA ALA A 28 1.25 -10.48 4.40
C ALA A 28 0.64 -11.83 4.81
N ASP A 29 -0.63 -12.07 4.47
CA ASP A 29 -1.32 -13.34 4.72
C ASP A 29 -0.73 -14.49 3.89
N LEU A 30 -0.49 -14.25 2.58
CA LEU A 30 0.18 -15.22 1.72
C LEU A 30 1.60 -15.53 2.21
N LEU A 31 2.36 -14.50 2.61
CA LEU A 31 3.71 -14.68 3.11
C LEU A 31 3.73 -15.49 4.42
N TYR A 32 2.72 -15.28 5.28
CA TYR A 32 2.51 -16.09 6.46
C TYR A 32 2.27 -17.56 6.11
N SER A 33 1.32 -17.83 5.21
CA SER A 33 0.97 -19.19 4.80
C SER A 33 2.11 -19.93 4.11
N LEU A 34 2.97 -19.22 3.36
CA LEU A 34 3.99 -19.85 2.52
C LEU A 34 5.33 -20.03 3.23
N ILE A 35 5.80 -19.00 3.96
CA ILE A 35 7.20 -18.92 4.39
C ILE A 35 7.32 -18.76 5.91
N LEU A 36 6.43 -18.00 6.55
CA LEU A 36 6.55 -17.65 7.97
C LEU A 36 5.76 -18.58 8.91
N HIS A 37 5.11 -19.64 8.41
CA HIS A 37 4.25 -20.52 9.23
C HIS A 37 4.99 -21.14 10.44
N ASN A 38 6.31 -21.32 10.33
CA ASN A 38 7.15 -21.95 11.35
C ASN A 38 7.95 -20.95 12.20
N VAL A 39 7.70 -19.65 12.01
CA VAL A 39 8.35 -18.56 12.73
C VAL A 39 7.47 -18.14 13.91
N GLU A 40 8.11 -17.68 15.00
CA GLU A 40 7.38 -17.14 16.15
C GLU A 40 6.32 -16.12 15.75
N ARG A 41 5.16 -16.21 16.41
CA ARG A 41 3.97 -15.40 16.09
C ARG A 41 4.24 -13.89 16.22
N THR A 42 5.03 -13.49 17.21
CA THR A 42 5.44 -12.10 17.44
C THR A 42 6.29 -11.57 16.29
N THR A 43 7.33 -12.31 15.90
CA THR A 43 8.22 -11.97 14.78
C THR A 43 7.46 -11.88 13.46
N THR A 44 6.60 -12.85 13.19
CA THR A 44 5.71 -12.83 12.02
C THR A 44 4.82 -11.58 12.01
N SER A 45 4.17 -11.27 13.14
CA SER A 45 3.30 -10.10 13.24
C SER A 45 4.06 -8.79 12.95
N SER A 46 5.28 -8.65 13.46
CA SER A 46 6.12 -7.49 13.19
C SER A 46 6.51 -7.37 11.72
N ILE A 47 6.93 -8.47 11.09
CA ILE A 47 7.29 -8.50 9.67
C ILE A 47 6.09 -8.16 8.79
N SER A 48 4.94 -8.78 9.04
CA SER A 48 3.70 -8.52 8.31
C SER A 48 3.29 -7.04 8.42
N MET A 49 3.37 -6.45 9.61
CA MET A 49 3.07 -5.04 9.82
C MET A 49 4.00 -4.12 9.03
N ILE A 50 5.30 -4.40 9.02
CA ILE A 50 6.29 -3.63 8.24
C ILE A 50 5.98 -3.70 6.75
N ILE A 51 5.68 -4.90 6.24
CA ILE A 51 5.34 -5.09 4.82
C ILE A 51 4.09 -4.29 4.45
N ILE A 52 3.03 -4.39 5.26
CA ILE A 52 1.79 -3.64 5.04
C ILE A 52 2.08 -2.14 4.99
N LEU A 53 2.86 -1.61 5.94
CA LEU A 53 3.23 -0.18 5.96
C LEU A 53 4.02 0.24 4.72
N VAL A 54 5.00 -0.57 4.30
CA VAL A 54 5.81 -0.29 3.10
C VAL A 54 4.93 -0.26 1.85
N VAL A 55 4.02 -1.22 1.70
CA VAL A 55 3.10 -1.28 0.55
C VAL A 55 2.15 -0.08 0.54
N ILE A 56 1.56 0.28 1.68
CA ILE A 56 0.67 1.45 1.78
C ILE A 56 1.40 2.74 1.37
N ILE A 57 2.61 2.96 1.89
CA ILE A 57 3.38 4.18 1.60
C ILE A 57 3.77 4.22 0.12
N ALA A 58 4.26 3.10 -0.42
CA ALA A 58 4.65 3.00 -1.83
C ALA A 58 3.45 3.23 -2.75
N SER A 59 2.33 2.57 -2.50
CA SER A 59 1.10 2.75 -3.30
C SER A 59 0.54 4.16 -3.19
N SER A 60 0.52 4.76 -2.00
CA SER A 60 0.07 6.16 -1.82
C SER A 60 0.95 7.14 -2.59
N ALA A 61 2.28 6.96 -2.53
CA ALA A 61 3.22 7.80 -3.26
C ALA A 61 3.06 7.65 -4.79
N LEU A 62 2.83 6.43 -5.27
CA LEU A 62 2.52 6.15 -6.67
C LEU A 62 1.19 6.80 -7.08
N GLY A 63 0.15 6.72 -6.24
CA GLY A 63 -1.12 7.41 -6.49
C GLY A 63 -0.98 8.92 -6.55
N PHE A 64 -0.16 9.51 -5.67
CA PHE A 64 0.08 10.95 -5.68
C PHE A 64 0.84 11.43 -6.93
N THR A 65 1.80 10.64 -7.40
CA THR A 65 2.70 11.01 -8.50
C THR A 65 2.17 10.62 -9.88
N LYS A 66 1.55 9.45 -10.00
CA LYS A 66 1.10 8.84 -11.25
C LYS A 66 -0.40 8.56 -11.32
N GLY A 67 -1.15 8.83 -10.25
CA GLY A 67 -2.57 8.48 -10.20
C GLY A 67 -3.40 9.11 -11.32
N LYS A 68 -3.05 10.32 -11.77
CA LYS A 68 -3.70 10.96 -12.91
C LYS A 68 -3.57 10.13 -14.19
N GLU A 69 -2.36 9.65 -14.51
CA GLU A 69 -2.10 8.83 -15.70
C GLU A 69 -2.72 7.43 -15.58
N LEU A 70 -2.85 6.91 -14.36
CA LEU A 70 -3.40 5.57 -14.11
C LEU A 70 -4.93 5.53 -14.03
N LEU A 71 -5.59 6.63 -13.68
CA LEU A 71 -7.05 6.71 -13.48
C LEU A 71 -7.78 7.57 -14.51
N GLU A 72 -7.13 8.57 -15.11
CA GLU A 72 -7.74 9.46 -16.11
C GLU A 72 -7.33 9.10 -17.56
N ASN A 73 -6.62 7.99 -17.79
CA ASN A 73 -6.29 7.50 -19.16
C ASN A 73 -7.49 6.84 -19.85
#